data_AF-A0A736Z1Y3-F1
#
_entry.id   AF-A0A736Z1Y3-F1
#
_cell.length_a   1.000
_cell.length_b   1.000
_cell.length_c   1.000
_cell.angle_alpha   90.00
_cell.angle_beta   90.00
_cell.angle_gamma   90.00
#
_symmetry.space_group_name_H-M   'P 1'
#
loop_
_entity.id
_entity.type
_entity.pdbx_description
1 polymer ?
#
loop_
_entity_poly.entity_id
_entity_poly.type
_entity_poly.pdbx_seq_one_letter_code
_entity_poly.pdbx_strand_id
1 'polypeptide(L)'
;SSMSATYGHPATEALVATLAGTEHDTGLDILKLENIAAYFREVRKKYHAFEGQLKGYDSRILVAQVPGGMLTNLESQLKQQNAADKLDQVLAEIPRVREDLGFIPLVTPTSQIVGTQAVLNVLTGERYKTIAKETAGILKGEYGHTPVPVNAALQARVLEGGAPVTCRPADLLKPELAELEADVRRQAQEKGITLAGNAIDDVLTVALFPQIGLKFLENR
;
A
#
# COMPACT_ATOMS: atom_id res chain seq x y z
N SER A 1 5.65 -11.97 -20.75
CA SER A 1 4.25 -12.45 -20.64
C SER A 1 4.00 -13.37 -19.45
N SER A 2 4.90 -14.29 -19.09
CA SER A 2 4.72 -15.26 -17.99
C SER A 2 4.49 -14.67 -16.59
N MET A 3 4.88 -13.41 -16.38
CA MET A 3 4.67 -12.62 -15.14
C MET A 3 3.56 -11.55 -15.26
N SER A 4 2.68 -11.66 -16.26
CA SER A 4 1.63 -10.67 -16.56
C SER A 4 0.23 -11.16 -16.18
N ALA A 5 -0.76 -10.30 -16.38
CA ALA A 5 -2.19 -10.51 -16.13
C ALA A 5 -2.59 -10.63 -14.64
N THR A 6 -3.87 -10.91 -14.41
CA THR A 6 -4.55 -10.95 -13.10
C THR A 6 -4.31 -9.68 -12.26
N TYR A 7 -3.52 -9.76 -11.20
CA TYR A 7 -3.17 -8.63 -10.34
C TYR A 7 -2.07 -7.74 -10.91
N GLY A 8 -1.38 -8.21 -11.96
CA GLY A 8 -0.26 -7.54 -12.59
C GLY A 8 -0.67 -6.68 -13.78
N HIS A 9 0.24 -6.60 -14.75
CA HIS A 9 0.15 -5.68 -15.88
C HIS A 9 -0.21 -6.43 -17.17
N PRO A 10 -0.58 -5.73 -18.26
CA PRO A 10 -0.64 -6.32 -19.60
C PRO A 10 0.67 -6.99 -20.01
N ALA A 11 0.59 -7.99 -20.88
CA ALA A 11 1.77 -8.70 -21.38
C ALA A 11 2.56 -7.82 -22.38
N THR A 12 3.87 -7.70 -22.18
CA THR A 12 4.76 -6.95 -23.07
C THR A 12 4.66 -7.41 -24.52
N GLU A 13 4.74 -8.70 -24.78
CA GLU A 13 4.74 -9.30 -26.12
C GLU A 13 3.39 -9.11 -26.82
N ALA A 14 2.28 -9.13 -26.07
CA ALA A 14 0.96 -8.86 -26.63
C ALA A 14 0.85 -7.41 -27.13
N LEU A 15 1.37 -6.46 -26.35
CA LEU A 15 1.38 -5.05 -26.74
C LEU A 15 2.32 -4.83 -27.93
N VAL A 16 3.54 -5.40 -27.91
CA VAL A 16 4.49 -5.32 -29.02
C VAL A 16 3.89 -5.88 -30.31
N ALA A 17 3.25 -7.05 -30.26
CA ALA A 17 2.60 -7.65 -31.42
C ALA A 17 1.42 -6.81 -31.94
N THR A 18 0.65 -6.19 -31.04
CA THR A 18 -0.49 -5.34 -31.40
C THR A 18 -0.04 -4.09 -32.16
N LEU A 19 1.12 -3.53 -31.80
CA LEU A 19 1.63 -2.28 -32.38
C LEU A 19 2.55 -2.51 -33.59
N ALA A 20 2.95 -3.75 -33.87
CA ALA A 20 3.85 -4.08 -34.97
C ALA A 20 3.29 -3.61 -36.33
N GLY A 21 4.11 -2.91 -37.12
CA GLY A 21 3.75 -2.36 -38.42
C GLY A 21 2.83 -1.12 -38.37
N THR A 22 2.51 -0.61 -37.18
CA THR A 22 1.75 0.64 -37.02
C THR A 22 2.69 1.84 -36.89
N GLU A 23 2.16 3.06 -36.88
CA GLU A 23 2.95 4.26 -36.53
C GLU A 23 3.49 4.24 -35.09
N HIS A 24 2.94 3.36 -34.24
CA HIS A 24 3.35 3.15 -32.85
C HIS A 24 4.22 1.90 -32.69
N ASP A 25 4.79 1.35 -33.77
CA ASP A 25 5.67 0.19 -33.70
C ASP A 25 6.80 0.44 -32.70
N THR A 26 6.94 -0.49 -31.76
CA THR A 26 7.94 -0.40 -30.69
C THR A 26 9.36 -0.72 -31.15
N GLY A 27 9.54 -1.38 -32.29
CA GLY A 27 10.81 -1.91 -32.77
C GLY A 27 11.41 -3.04 -31.92
N LEU A 28 10.64 -3.58 -30.95
CA LEU A 28 11.11 -4.63 -30.06
C LEU A 28 10.99 -6.02 -30.70
N ASP A 29 12.04 -6.82 -30.53
CA ASP A 29 12.11 -8.18 -31.05
C ASP A 29 11.31 -9.17 -30.18
N ILE A 30 10.20 -9.67 -30.73
CA ILE A 30 9.28 -10.57 -30.03
C ILE A 30 9.92 -11.92 -29.66
N LEU A 31 10.88 -12.41 -30.45
CA LEU A 31 11.55 -13.68 -30.19
C LEU A 31 12.51 -13.55 -29.00
N LYS A 32 13.19 -12.40 -28.88
CA LYS A 32 14.01 -12.11 -27.69
C LYS A 32 13.16 -12.00 -26.43
N LEU A 33 11.98 -11.38 -26.53
CA LEU A 33 11.05 -11.28 -25.40
C LEU A 33 10.50 -12.65 -24.98
N GLU A 34 10.19 -13.54 -25.92
CA GLU A 34 9.71 -14.90 -25.61
C GLU A 34 10.77 -15.67 -24.82
N ASN A 35 12.05 -15.62 -25.21
CA ASN A 35 13.12 -16.27 -24.46
C ASN A 35 13.17 -15.83 -22.98
N ILE A 36 12.98 -14.53 -22.73
CA ILE A 36 12.89 -13.99 -21.37
C ILE A 36 11.63 -14.52 -20.66
N ALA A 37 10.50 -14.56 -21.34
CA ALA A 37 9.25 -15.08 -20.78
C ALA A 37 9.34 -16.57 -20.45
N ALA A 38 10.03 -17.37 -21.27
CA ALA A 38 10.28 -18.78 -21.03
C ALA A 38 11.11 -18.99 -19.75
N TYR A 39 12.16 -18.20 -19.55
CA TYR A 39 12.92 -18.19 -18.30
C TYR A 39 12.02 -17.89 -17.09
N PHE A 40 11.25 -16.80 -17.13
CA PHE A 40 10.40 -16.41 -16.01
C PHE A 40 9.23 -17.37 -15.76
N ARG A 41 8.80 -18.14 -16.77
CA ARG A 41 7.79 -19.20 -16.62
C ARG A 41 8.26 -20.27 -15.64
N GLU A 42 9.54 -20.64 -15.70
CA GLU A 42 10.14 -21.58 -14.76
C GLU A 42 10.43 -20.94 -13.39
N VAL A 43 10.85 -19.68 -13.37
CA VAL A 43 11.06 -18.95 -12.09
C VAL A 43 9.75 -18.85 -11.31
N ARG A 44 8.64 -18.46 -11.94
CA ARG A 44 7.34 -18.26 -11.30
C ARG A 44 6.85 -19.51 -10.56
N LYS A 45 7.12 -20.71 -11.10
CA LYS A 45 6.75 -21.99 -10.45
C LYS A 45 7.31 -22.13 -9.03
N LYS A 46 8.50 -21.57 -8.77
CA LYS A 46 9.15 -21.60 -7.44
C LYS A 46 8.37 -20.80 -6.39
N TYR A 47 7.51 -19.88 -6.82
CA TYR A 47 6.76 -18.96 -5.96
C TYR A 47 5.27 -19.31 -5.87
N HIS A 48 4.87 -20.54 -6.24
CA HIS A 48 3.47 -20.96 -6.28
C HIS A 48 2.73 -20.75 -4.94
N ALA A 49 3.43 -20.81 -3.81
CA ALA A 49 2.87 -20.61 -2.47
C ALA A 49 2.35 -19.18 -2.23
N PHE A 50 2.81 -18.21 -3.03
CA PHE A 50 2.47 -16.78 -2.90
C PHE A 50 1.49 -16.30 -3.99
N GLU A 51 0.99 -17.20 -4.84
CA GLU A 51 0.00 -16.85 -5.86
C GLU A 51 -1.36 -16.53 -5.24
N GLY A 52 -1.99 -15.45 -5.73
CA GLY A 52 -3.37 -15.13 -5.39
C GLY A 52 -4.37 -16.08 -6.05
N GLN A 53 -5.62 -16.05 -5.59
CA GLN A 53 -6.67 -16.95 -6.06
C GLN A 53 -7.42 -16.43 -7.30
N LEU A 54 -7.26 -15.16 -7.68
CA LEU A 54 -7.94 -14.58 -8.85
C LEU A 54 -7.64 -15.35 -10.13
N LYS A 55 -8.70 -15.69 -10.86
CA LYS A 55 -8.66 -16.26 -12.20
C LYS A 55 -9.39 -15.32 -13.16
N GLY A 56 -8.72 -14.93 -14.25
CA GLY A 56 -9.27 -13.96 -15.20
C GLY A 56 -9.27 -12.54 -14.65
N TYR A 57 -10.43 -11.88 -14.71
CA TYR A 57 -10.62 -10.48 -14.33
C TYR A 57 -11.68 -10.35 -13.23
N ASP A 58 -11.49 -9.39 -12.31
CA ASP A 58 -12.46 -9.09 -11.26
C ASP A 58 -13.30 -7.86 -11.63
N SER A 59 -14.52 -8.08 -12.12
CA SER A 59 -15.43 -6.99 -12.51
C SER A 59 -15.92 -6.17 -11.32
N ARG A 60 -15.80 -6.67 -10.08
CA ARG A 60 -16.16 -5.92 -8.87
C ARG A 60 -15.31 -4.66 -8.73
N ILE A 61 -14.07 -4.66 -9.26
CA ILE A 61 -13.19 -3.48 -9.28
C ILE A 61 -13.83 -2.33 -10.07
N LEU A 62 -14.54 -2.63 -11.17
CA LEU A 62 -15.19 -1.60 -11.99
C LEU A 62 -16.34 -0.91 -11.24
N VAL A 63 -16.97 -1.61 -10.30
CA VAL A 63 -18.10 -1.11 -9.52
C VAL A 63 -17.62 -0.43 -8.24
N ALA A 64 -16.77 -1.10 -7.46
CA ALA A 64 -16.36 -0.63 -6.13
C ALA A 64 -15.14 0.30 -6.17
N GLN A 65 -14.43 0.39 -7.31
CA GLN A 65 -13.17 1.11 -7.47
C GLN A 65 -12.08 0.70 -6.46
N VAL A 66 -12.20 -0.50 -5.88
CA VAL A 66 -11.24 -1.04 -4.91
C VAL A 66 -10.05 -1.64 -5.68
N PRO A 67 -8.82 -1.14 -5.48
CA PRO A 67 -7.64 -1.73 -6.12
C PRO A 67 -7.50 -3.22 -5.79
N GLY A 68 -7.05 -4.05 -6.74
CA GLY A 68 -6.96 -5.50 -6.54
C GLY A 68 -6.13 -5.92 -5.32
N GLY A 69 -5.01 -5.22 -5.05
CA GLY A 69 -4.20 -5.47 -3.84
C GLY A 69 -4.92 -5.12 -2.54
N MET A 70 -5.79 -4.09 -2.55
CA MET A 70 -6.63 -3.74 -1.40
C MET A 70 -7.68 -4.82 -1.14
N LEU A 71 -8.32 -5.34 -2.19
CA LEU A 71 -9.35 -6.38 -2.08
C LEU A 71 -8.81 -7.67 -1.46
N THR A 72 -7.68 -8.18 -1.95
CA THR A 72 -7.05 -9.40 -1.41
C THR A 72 -6.70 -9.25 0.07
N ASN A 73 -6.20 -8.07 0.48
CA ASN A 73 -5.89 -7.80 1.87
C ASN A 73 -7.16 -7.76 2.75
N LEU A 74 -8.23 -7.12 2.27
CA LEU A 74 -9.52 -7.08 2.98
C LEU A 74 -10.12 -8.47 3.17
N GLU A 75 -10.12 -9.31 2.13
CA GLU A 75 -10.59 -10.69 2.21
C GLU A 75 -9.80 -11.48 3.27
N SER A 76 -8.46 -11.32 3.29
CA SER A 76 -7.60 -11.95 4.29
C SER A 76 -7.90 -11.46 5.71
N GLN A 77 -8.04 -10.15 5.91
CA GLN A 77 -8.38 -9.55 7.22
C GLN A 77 -9.73 -10.04 7.74
N LEU A 78 -10.77 -10.05 6.90
CA LEU A 78 -12.10 -10.53 7.28
C LEU A 78 -12.08 -12.02 7.59
N LYS A 79 -11.34 -12.82 6.82
CA LYS A 79 -11.19 -14.26 7.08
C LYS A 79 -10.50 -14.52 8.43
N GLN A 80 -9.43 -13.79 8.75
CA GLN A 80 -8.75 -13.89 10.05
C GLN A 80 -9.66 -13.53 11.23
N GLN A 81 -10.65 -12.69 11.00
CA GLN A 81 -11.64 -12.26 11.99
C GLN A 81 -12.94 -13.09 11.96
N ASN A 82 -12.98 -14.19 11.19
CA ASN A 82 -14.18 -15.02 11.00
C ASN A 82 -15.41 -14.23 10.52
N ALA A 83 -15.21 -13.21 9.67
CA ALA A 83 -16.23 -12.29 9.17
C ALA A 83 -16.22 -12.18 7.64
N ALA A 84 -15.82 -13.25 6.94
CA ALA A 84 -15.71 -13.26 5.48
C ALA A 84 -17.07 -13.01 4.78
N ASP A 85 -18.18 -13.36 5.43
CA ASP A 85 -19.56 -13.10 4.99
C ASP A 85 -19.92 -11.60 4.96
N LYS A 86 -19.11 -10.74 5.58
CA LYS A 86 -19.33 -9.28 5.61
C LYS A 86 -18.64 -8.52 4.48
N LEU A 87 -17.97 -9.21 3.55
CA LEU A 87 -17.22 -8.57 2.46
C LEU A 87 -18.07 -7.56 1.68
N ASP A 88 -19.29 -7.93 1.28
CA ASP A 88 -20.16 -7.05 0.49
C ASP A 88 -20.56 -5.78 1.26
N GLN A 89 -20.75 -5.89 2.58
CA GLN A 89 -21.04 -4.73 3.43
C GLN A 89 -19.83 -3.80 3.52
N VAL A 90 -18.62 -4.35 3.62
CA VAL A 90 -17.37 -3.57 3.59
C VAL A 90 -17.19 -2.87 2.25
N LEU A 91 -17.43 -3.57 1.13
CA LEU A 91 -17.36 -2.99 -0.21
C LEU A 91 -18.35 -1.84 -0.39
N ALA A 92 -19.56 -1.95 0.18
CA ALA A 92 -20.55 -0.87 0.18
C ALA A 92 -20.24 0.28 1.17
N GLU A 93 -19.37 0.07 2.15
CA GLU A 93 -18.95 1.08 3.12
C GLU A 93 -17.75 1.91 2.63
N ILE A 94 -16.87 1.32 1.82
CA ILE A 94 -15.68 1.99 1.28
C ILE A 94 -15.99 3.32 0.57
N PRO A 95 -16.97 3.42 -0.36
CA PRO A 95 -17.28 4.68 -1.02
C PRO A 95 -17.72 5.78 -0.04
N ARG A 96 -18.48 5.41 1.00
CA ARG A 96 -18.96 6.33 2.03
C ARG A 96 -17.82 6.84 2.91
N VAL A 97 -16.91 5.95 3.32
CA VAL A 97 -15.70 6.35 4.06
C VAL A 97 -14.80 7.23 3.20
N ARG A 98 -14.67 6.92 1.91
CA ARG A 98 -13.87 7.71 0.97
C ARG A 98 -14.43 9.13 0.80
N GLU A 99 -15.75 9.26 0.72
CA GLU A 99 -16.43 10.57 0.71
C GLU A 99 -16.18 11.34 2.02
N ASP A 100 -16.39 10.70 3.16
CA ASP A 100 -16.14 11.30 4.48
C ASP A 100 -14.67 11.76 4.67
N LEU A 101 -13.73 11.14 3.96
CA LEU A 101 -12.32 11.51 3.93
C LEU A 101 -11.94 12.39 2.73
N GLY A 102 -12.90 13.09 2.12
CA GLY A 102 -12.62 14.12 1.12
C GLY A 102 -12.23 13.57 -0.25
N PHE A 103 -12.77 12.41 -0.64
CA PHE A 103 -12.52 11.72 -1.91
C PHE A 103 -11.04 11.41 -2.20
N ILE A 104 -10.26 11.11 -1.16
CA ILE A 104 -8.86 10.70 -1.34
C ILE A 104 -8.73 9.57 -2.38
N PRO A 105 -7.70 9.63 -3.25
CA PRO A 105 -7.42 8.55 -4.18
C PRO A 105 -7.17 7.24 -3.45
N LEU A 106 -7.74 6.14 -3.93
CA LEU A 106 -7.52 4.80 -3.37
C LEU A 106 -6.22 4.21 -3.94
N VAL A 107 -5.10 4.59 -3.34
CA VAL A 107 -3.73 4.15 -3.70
C VAL A 107 -3.00 3.80 -2.40
N THR A 108 -1.89 3.08 -2.43
CA THR A 108 -1.10 2.87 -1.21
C THR A 108 -0.46 4.19 -0.78
N PRO A 109 -0.59 4.64 0.50
CA PRO A 109 -1.17 3.93 1.64
C PRO A 109 -2.67 4.22 1.91
N THR A 110 -3.27 5.25 1.32
CA THR A 110 -4.64 5.74 1.62
C THR A 110 -5.75 4.71 1.42
N SER A 111 -5.61 3.82 0.44
CA SER A 111 -6.52 2.69 0.19
C SER A 111 -6.67 1.79 1.42
N GLN A 112 -5.57 1.45 2.10
CA GLN A 112 -5.61 0.64 3.32
C GLN A 112 -6.26 1.39 4.49
N ILE A 113 -6.08 2.71 4.57
CA ILE A 113 -6.70 3.54 5.61
C ILE A 113 -8.23 3.52 5.45
N VAL A 114 -8.72 3.77 4.23
CA VAL A 114 -10.17 3.70 3.91
C VAL A 114 -10.72 2.29 4.17
N GLY A 115 -10.02 1.25 3.69
CA GLY A 115 -10.45 -0.13 3.86
C GLY A 115 -10.54 -0.56 5.32
N THR A 116 -9.50 -0.28 6.11
CA THR A 116 -9.46 -0.61 7.54
C THR A 116 -10.58 0.09 8.30
N GLN A 117 -10.81 1.38 8.02
CA GLN A 117 -11.92 2.09 8.65
C GLN A 117 -13.29 1.55 8.24
N ALA A 118 -13.47 1.15 6.97
CA ALA A 118 -14.71 0.52 6.50
C ALA A 118 -14.96 -0.82 7.18
N VAL A 119 -13.91 -1.65 7.35
CA VAL A 119 -13.98 -2.90 8.13
C VAL A 119 -14.39 -2.62 9.57
N LEU A 120 -13.76 -1.64 10.23
CA LEU A 120 -14.12 -1.26 11.61
C LEU A 120 -15.59 -0.84 11.73
N ASN A 121 -16.08 0.00 10.81
CA ASN A 121 -17.47 0.45 10.79
C ASN A 121 -18.45 -0.75 10.68
N VAL A 122 -18.17 -1.69 9.78
CA VAL A 122 -19.02 -2.88 9.55
C VAL A 122 -18.96 -3.87 10.71
N LEU A 123 -17.78 -4.11 11.28
CA LEU A 123 -17.63 -5.07 12.38
C LEU A 123 -18.19 -4.56 13.69
N THR A 124 -18.08 -3.26 13.96
CA THR A 124 -18.65 -2.63 15.14
C THR A 124 -20.15 -2.38 15.04
N GLY A 125 -20.71 -2.41 13.83
CA GLY A 125 -22.13 -2.16 13.55
C GLY A 125 -22.53 -0.69 13.64
N GLU A 126 -21.56 0.22 13.82
CA GLU A 126 -21.78 1.65 13.99
C GLU A 126 -20.65 2.44 13.32
N ARG A 127 -20.99 3.32 12.37
CA ARG A 127 -19.99 4.08 11.61
C ARG A 127 -19.19 4.98 12.54
N TYR A 128 -17.86 4.87 12.46
CA TYR A 128 -16.90 5.65 13.23
C TYR A 128 -17.08 5.56 14.75
N LYS A 129 -17.65 4.46 15.28
CA LYS A 129 -17.61 4.18 16.73
C LYS A 129 -16.17 4.25 17.25
N THR A 130 -15.26 3.62 16.49
CA THR A 130 -13.81 3.77 16.63
C THR A 130 -13.25 4.40 15.36
N ILE A 131 -12.42 5.44 15.50
CA ILE A 131 -11.66 6.02 14.39
C ILE A 131 -10.24 5.45 14.44
N ALA A 132 -9.79 4.82 13.37
CA ALA A 132 -8.42 4.34 13.24
C ALA A 132 -7.43 5.51 13.29
N LYS A 133 -6.22 5.28 13.81
CA LYS A 133 -5.19 6.31 13.98
C LYS A 133 -4.89 7.02 12.66
N GLU A 134 -4.72 6.27 11.58
CA GLU A 134 -4.37 6.78 10.26
C GLU A 134 -5.54 7.59 9.66
N THR A 135 -6.79 7.18 9.92
CA THR A 135 -7.99 7.93 9.54
C THR A 135 -8.06 9.27 10.27
N ALA A 136 -7.76 9.28 11.57
CA ALA A 136 -7.64 10.51 12.35
C ALA A 136 -6.53 11.41 11.79
N GLY A 137 -5.39 10.84 11.38
CA GLY A 137 -4.30 11.62 10.77
C GLY A 137 -4.72 12.29 9.45
N ILE A 138 -5.49 11.62 8.59
CA ILE A 138 -6.06 12.26 7.39
C ILE A 138 -6.98 13.41 7.77
N LEU A 139 -7.90 13.19 8.71
CA LEU A 139 -8.82 14.23 9.19
C LEU A 139 -8.09 15.42 9.82
N LYS A 140 -6.95 15.19 10.49
CA LYS A 140 -6.08 16.23 11.05
C LYS A 140 -5.20 16.94 10.02
N GLY A 141 -5.15 16.47 8.78
CA GLY A 141 -4.28 17.03 7.73
C GLY A 141 -2.81 16.56 7.79
N GLU A 142 -2.50 15.56 8.61
CA GLU A 142 -1.14 15.04 8.83
C GLU A 142 -0.57 14.34 7.58
N TYR A 143 -1.43 13.94 6.64
CA TYR A 143 -1.07 13.35 5.34
C TYR A 143 -1.09 14.38 4.19
N GLY A 144 -1.46 15.63 4.46
CA GLY A 144 -1.64 16.69 3.47
C GLY A 144 -3.11 16.97 3.14
N HIS A 145 -3.32 17.68 2.02
CA HIS A 145 -4.65 18.12 1.60
C HIS A 145 -5.42 17.03 0.86
N THR A 146 -6.70 16.90 1.19
CA THR A 146 -7.66 16.06 0.47
C THR A 146 -8.21 16.81 -0.76
N PRO A 147 -8.64 16.09 -1.83
CA PRO A 147 -9.21 16.73 -3.02
C PRO A 147 -10.40 17.66 -2.76
N VAL A 148 -11.26 17.29 -1.81
CA VAL A 148 -12.35 18.13 -1.31
C VAL A 148 -12.33 18.15 0.21
N PRO A 149 -13.04 19.06 0.89
CA PRO A 149 -13.13 19.06 2.34
C PRO A 149 -13.58 17.70 2.89
N VAL A 150 -12.92 17.25 3.96
CA VAL A 150 -13.35 16.08 4.73
C VAL A 150 -14.65 16.37 5.49
N ASN A 151 -15.28 15.33 6.03
CA ASN A 151 -16.43 15.46 6.89
C ASN A 151 -16.10 16.34 8.13
N ALA A 152 -16.75 17.51 8.22
CA ALA A 152 -16.46 18.51 9.25
C ALA A 152 -16.72 18.01 10.68
N ALA A 153 -17.74 17.17 10.88
CA ALA A 153 -18.06 16.63 12.20
C ALA A 153 -17.01 15.61 12.67
N LEU A 154 -16.54 14.75 11.76
CA LEU A 154 -15.45 13.81 12.05
C LEU A 154 -14.12 14.53 12.30
N GLN A 155 -13.81 15.56 11.50
CA GLN A 155 -12.62 16.38 11.68
C GLN A 155 -12.63 17.10 13.02
N ALA A 156 -13.72 17.77 13.37
CA ALA A 156 -13.85 18.45 14.67
C ALA A 156 -13.68 17.46 15.84
N ARG A 157 -14.23 16.25 15.72
CA ARG A 157 -14.13 15.21 16.74
C ARG A 157 -12.69 14.75 16.99
N VAL A 158 -11.87 14.58 15.95
CA VAL A 158 -10.47 14.13 16.12
C VAL A 158 -9.51 15.27 16.49
N LEU A 159 -9.90 16.52 16.22
CA LEU A 159 -9.12 17.70 16.57
C LEU A 159 -9.26 18.09 18.04
N GLU A 160 -10.37 17.72 18.69
CA GLU A 160 -10.62 18.00 20.11
C GLU A 160 -10.42 19.48 20.49
N GLY A 161 -10.84 20.38 19.60
CA GLY A 161 -10.69 21.84 19.76
C GLY A 161 -9.41 22.44 19.15
N GLY A 162 -8.51 21.60 18.62
CA GLY A 162 -7.36 22.04 17.83
C GLY A 162 -7.71 22.48 16.41
N ALA A 163 -6.70 22.97 15.69
CA ALA A 163 -6.79 23.30 14.26
C ALA A 163 -6.14 22.20 13.41
N PRO A 164 -6.67 21.91 12.21
CA PRO A 164 -6.03 20.96 11.30
C PRO A 164 -4.70 21.51 10.77
N VAL A 165 -3.79 20.60 10.41
CA VAL A 165 -2.56 20.91 9.68
C VAL A 165 -2.94 21.32 8.25
N THR A 166 -2.50 22.51 7.84
CA THR A 166 -2.77 23.06 6.49
C THR A 166 -1.49 23.38 5.70
N CYS A 167 -0.31 23.11 6.26
CA CYS A 167 0.97 23.24 5.55
C CYS A 167 1.42 21.89 4.97
N ARG A 168 2.58 21.86 4.32
CA ARG A 168 3.21 20.58 3.93
C ARG A 168 3.67 19.87 5.21
N PRO A 169 3.20 18.64 5.52
CA PRO A 169 3.48 18.00 6.81
C PRO A 169 4.97 17.88 7.17
N ALA A 170 5.84 17.67 6.17
CA ALA A 170 7.28 17.59 6.37
C ALA A 170 7.93 18.89 6.90
N ASP A 171 7.26 20.05 6.79
CA ASP A 171 7.77 21.31 7.34
C ASP A 171 7.69 21.36 8.88
N LEU A 172 6.93 20.43 9.47
CA LEU A 172 6.80 20.26 10.92
C LEU A 172 7.81 19.24 11.48
N LEU A 173 8.52 18.51 10.62
CA LEU A 173 9.52 17.52 11.02
C LEU A 173 10.88 18.17 11.26
N LYS A 174 11.58 17.71 12.29
CA LYS A 174 12.97 18.10 12.55
C LYS A 174 13.91 17.19 11.75
N PRO A 175 15.10 17.67 11.34
CA PRO A 175 16.13 16.80 10.76
C PRO A 175 16.52 15.68 11.73
N GLU A 176 16.47 14.43 11.27
CA GLU A 176 16.64 13.23 12.12
C GLU A 176 17.91 12.41 11.82
N LEU A 177 18.60 12.68 10.71
CA LEU A 177 19.68 11.82 10.22
C LEU A 177 20.82 11.64 11.23
N ALA A 178 21.29 12.72 11.85
CA ALA A 178 22.38 12.66 12.83
C ALA A 178 22.01 11.85 14.08
N GLU A 179 20.75 11.92 14.50
CA GLU A 179 20.23 11.15 15.64
C GLU A 179 20.12 9.67 15.28
N LEU A 180 19.57 9.36 14.10
CA LEU A 180 19.45 8.00 13.58
C LEU A 180 20.83 7.34 13.38
N GLU A 181 21.81 8.07 12.86
CA GLU A 181 23.18 7.56 12.72
C GLU A 181 23.79 7.18 14.09
N ALA A 182 23.63 8.04 15.08
CA ALA A 182 24.13 7.78 16.44
C ALA A 182 23.43 6.58 17.08
N ASP A 183 22.11 6.50 16.94
CA ASP A 183 21.29 5.41 17.49
C ASP A 183 21.62 4.06 16.86
N VAL A 184 21.67 3.99 15.52
CA VAL A 184 22.00 2.74 14.80
C VAL A 184 23.42 2.27 15.12
N ARG A 185 24.40 3.18 15.21
CA ARG A 185 25.77 2.82 15.61
C ARG A 185 25.82 2.28 17.03
N ARG A 186 25.10 2.91 17.96
CA ARG A 186 24.99 2.43 19.35
C ARG A 186 24.36 1.04 19.40
N GLN A 187 23.20 0.87 18.77
CA GLN A 187 22.51 -0.42 18.74
C GLN A 187 23.36 -1.51 18.10
N ALA A 188 24.10 -1.19 17.03
CA ALA A 188 25.00 -2.13 16.39
C ALA A 188 26.15 -2.55 17.31
N GLN A 189 26.74 -1.61 18.07
CA GLN A 189 27.78 -1.92 19.07
C GLN A 189 27.23 -2.78 20.21
N GLU A 190 26.08 -2.41 20.79
CA GLU A 190 25.46 -3.13 21.90
C GLU A 190 25.07 -4.58 21.52
N LYS A 191 24.64 -4.77 20.27
CA LYS A 191 24.18 -6.08 19.76
C LYS A 191 25.23 -6.85 18.97
N GLY A 192 26.45 -6.31 18.82
CA GLY A 192 27.52 -6.94 18.04
C GLY A 192 27.22 -7.07 16.54
N ILE A 193 26.38 -6.18 15.98
CA ILE A 193 26.00 -6.19 14.57
C ILE A 193 27.12 -5.55 13.76
N THR A 194 27.59 -6.25 12.72
CA THR A 194 28.53 -5.68 11.75
C THR A 194 27.76 -4.88 10.71
N LEU A 195 27.93 -3.55 10.73
CA LEU A 195 27.35 -2.66 9.72
C LEU A 195 28.05 -2.80 8.37
N ALA A 196 27.37 -2.39 7.30
CA ALA A 196 27.89 -2.37 5.95
C ALA A 196 29.10 -1.43 5.82
N GLY A 197 29.93 -1.65 4.78
CA GLY A 197 31.08 -0.77 4.51
C GLY A 197 30.69 0.70 4.39
N ASN A 198 29.49 0.97 3.88
CA ASN A 198 28.85 2.28 3.91
C ASN A 198 27.69 2.27 4.93
N ALA A 199 28.00 2.52 6.21
CA ALA A 199 27.04 2.38 7.31
C ALA A 199 25.76 3.22 7.16
N ILE A 200 25.77 4.28 6.35
CA ILE A 200 24.59 5.09 6.06
C ILE A 200 23.46 4.27 5.42
N ASP A 201 23.77 3.23 4.64
CA ASP A 201 22.75 2.40 4.00
C ASP A 201 21.97 1.57 5.04
N ASP A 202 22.66 1.13 6.09
CA ASP A 202 22.04 0.45 7.24
C ASP A 202 21.23 1.43 8.09
N VAL A 203 21.72 2.66 8.25
CA VAL A 203 20.97 3.74 8.93
C VAL A 203 19.67 4.03 8.19
N LEU A 204 19.70 4.16 6.86
CA LEU A 204 18.50 4.36 6.04
C LEU A 204 17.56 3.15 6.09
N THR A 205 18.09 1.93 6.16
CA THR A 205 17.28 0.72 6.34
C THR A 205 16.49 0.76 7.65
N VAL A 206 17.15 1.14 8.75
CA VAL A 206 16.49 1.31 10.06
C VAL A 206 15.57 2.54 10.07
N ALA A 207 15.92 3.64 9.41
CA ALA A 207 15.05 4.82 9.30
C ALA A 207 13.71 4.47 8.61
N LEU A 208 13.77 3.73 7.50
CA LEU A 208 12.58 3.30 6.75
C LEU A 208 11.79 2.21 7.51
N PHE A 209 12.49 1.34 8.24
CA PHE A 209 11.90 0.20 8.93
C PHE A 209 12.56 -0.04 10.30
N PRO A 210 12.24 0.73 11.36
CA PRO A 210 13.02 0.72 12.60
C PRO A 210 13.23 -0.65 13.23
N GLN A 211 12.15 -1.37 13.50
CA GLN A 211 12.24 -2.69 14.15
C GLN A 211 12.62 -3.81 13.18
N ILE A 212 12.07 -3.78 11.96
CA ILE A 212 12.28 -4.85 10.97
C ILE A 212 13.68 -4.75 10.36
N GLY A 213 14.12 -3.54 10.04
CA GLY A 213 15.46 -3.23 9.55
C GLY A 213 16.52 -3.66 10.54
N LEU A 214 16.38 -3.29 11.83
CA LEU A 214 17.33 -3.73 12.86
C LEU A 214 17.38 -5.26 12.98
N LYS A 215 16.21 -5.92 13.03
CA LYS A 215 16.14 -7.38 13.06
C LYS A 215 16.78 -8.02 11.83
N PHE A 216 16.64 -7.42 10.65
CA PHE A 216 17.33 -7.88 9.45
C PHE A 216 18.85 -7.76 9.59
N LEU A 217 19.36 -6.62 10.09
CA LEU A 217 20.79 -6.41 10.30
C LEU A 217 21.39 -7.40 11.30
N GLU A 218 20.65 -7.77 12.35
CA GLU A 218 21.04 -8.81 13.31
C GLU A 218 21.23 -10.20 12.68
N ASN A 219 20.61 -10.46 11.52
CA ASN A 219 20.56 -11.77 10.87
C ASN A 219 21.19 -11.76 9.46
N ARG A 220 21.98 -10.74 9.13
CA ARG A 220 22.56 -10.55 7.79
C ARG A 220 23.71 -11.52 7.48
#